data_AF-A0A6A0IIY6-F1
#
_entry.id   AF-A0A6A0IIY6-F1
#
_cell.length_a   1.000
_cell.length_b   1.000
_cell.length_c   1.000
_cell.angle_alpha   90.00
_cell.angle_beta   90.00
_cell.angle_gamma   90.00
#
_symmetry.space_group_name_H-M   'P 1'
#
loop_
_entity.id
_entity.type
_entity.pdbx_description
1 polymer ?
#
loop_
_entity_poly.entity_id
_entity_poly.type
_entity_poly.pdbx_seq_one_letter_code
_entity_poly.pdbx_strand_id
1 'polypeptide(L)'
;MPGPPGPPSPALSSRTETMENLARTYSRAVAVCVFLLLIAGALVTSTDSGLAVPDWPLSYGKLMPPMVGGILFEHGHRLVAAAVSTLVGLQVAVLFLSRADRRLKTLSLLAFGAILLQALLGGLTVLLLLPPAVSSAHAGLAQVVFALTATIALLASRPRAEAPAVPGELGPLVRTAYRRTVAAAAMVYVQILLGAVVRHTGAGLAIPDFPLSFGRLFPTLPQLAAPGVHVQLSHRVGAVLVTVLVLRAAVALWRLSPLSPGFRTASALWTGLVATQVGLGALSVWSEKAVPATTAHLAVGALCWVTGVLTAVTLAPLARAAGGAPGLAAGGEPPSRARDLLELTKPRITVFVVLTAFVGFAVGHAGPLASLDVALLLHLLSGTALVSSGTNAFNQLVEIDLDRRMARTAGRPLPSGRLPARLAFLAASALSVAGLVELWLFTNPVTTLLAFVTLTSYVFAYTPLKTRSPLSLLVGAVPGALPPLGGYTAAAGAVGAPGLVLFGLVFLWQLPHFLAIGWRHRRDYGEAGFRVLSVLDPTGRRSGRQALLYTAALLPVSLAPTLVGSAGLVYGAAAAVLTVLFLGTAVRFARQPTDAAALRLFLASIGWLPVVLVLLLLDRSVG
;
A
#
# COMPACT_ATOMS: atom_id res chain seq x y z
N MET A 1 -17.71 40.03 22.64
CA MET A 1 -17.18 39.24 21.50
C MET A 1 -15.67 39.46 21.44
N PRO A 2 -14.83 38.42 21.40
CA PRO A 2 -13.41 38.63 21.11
C PRO A 2 -13.29 39.01 19.63
N GLY A 3 -12.59 40.11 19.35
CA GLY A 3 -12.35 40.61 17.99
C GLY A 3 -11.59 39.60 17.12
N PRO A 4 -11.62 39.77 15.79
CA PRO A 4 -10.91 38.88 14.88
C PRO A 4 -9.42 38.84 15.23
N PRO A 5 -8.77 37.66 15.18
CA PRO A 5 -7.35 37.56 15.50
C PRO A 5 -6.55 38.47 14.57
N GLY A 6 -5.69 39.30 15.15
CA GLY A 6 -4.79 40.17 14.40
C GLY A 6 -3.87 39.37 13.47
N PRO A 7 -3.35 39.99 12.40
CA PRO A 7 -2.47 39.31 11.45
C PRO A 7 -1.25 38.72 12.16
N PRO A 8 -0.79 37.52 11.75
CA PRO A 8 0.37 36.88 12.36
C PRO A 8 1.61 37.76 12.24
N SER A 9 2.49 37.71 13.24
CA SER A 9 3.72 38.52 13.24
C SER A 9 4.62 38.21 12.03
N PRO A 10 5.41 39.18 11.52
CA PRO A 10 6.26 39.01 10.33
C PRO A 10 7.25 37.83 10.41
N ALA A 11 7.67 37.44 11.63
CA ALA A 11 8.56 36.30 11.85
C ALA A 11 7.83 34.94 11.74
N LEU A 12 6.53 34.89 12.04
CA LEU A 12 5.71 33.68 11.88
C LEU A 12 5.32 33.46 10.41
N SER A 13 5.10 34.54 9.64
CA SER A 13 4.84 34.44 8.20
C SER A 13 6.09 33.96 7.44
N SER A 14 7.28 34.52 7.72
CA SER A 14 8.53 34.13 7.05
C SER A 14 8.94 32.68 7.30
N ARG A 15 8.79 32.18 8.54
CA ARG A 15 9.08 30.78 8.89
C ARG A 15 8.11 29.80 8.22
N THR A 16 6.85 30.19 8.07
CA THR A 16 5.82 29.37 7.42
C THR A 16 6.10 29.25 5.92
N GLU A 17 6.42 30.38 5.27
CA GLU A 17 6.75 30.44 3.85
C GLU A 17 8.02 29.63 3.52
N THR A 18 9.01 29.68 4.41
CA THR A 18 10.25 28.88 4.30
C THR A 18 9.96 27.37 4.32
N MET A 19 9.07 26.91 5.21
CA MET A 19 8.69 25.50 5.31
C MET A 19 7.84 25.01 4.13
N GLU A 20 7.02 25.88 3.53
CA GLU A 20 6.25 25.55 2.33
C GLU A 20 7.14 25.46 1.09
N ASN A 21 8.10 26.37 0.94
CA ASN A 21 9.11 26.32 -0.11
C ASN A 21 10.00 25.06 0.04
N LEU A 22 10.40 24.72 1.26
CA LEU A 22 11.11 23.47 1.55
C LEU A 22 10.28 22.25 1.14
N ALA A 23 9.01 22.15 1.57
CA ALA A 23 8.15 21.02 1.23
C ALA A 23 7.96 20.85 -0.29
N ARG A 24 7.85 21.96 -1.03
CA ARG A 24 7.75 21.97 -2.49
C ARG A 24 9.03 21.45 -3.14
N THR A 25 10.16 22.07 -2.84
CA THR A 25 11.47 21.72 -3.44
C THR A 25 11.86 20.30 -3.07
N TYR A 26 11.68 19.92 -1.81
CA TYR A 26 11.97 18.57 -1.33
C TYR A 26 11.12 17.53 -2.07
N SER A 27 9.82 17.79 -2.26
CA SER A 27 8.95 16.84 -2.97
C SER A 27 9.34 16.64 -4.43
N ARG A 28 9.82 17.70 -5.11
CA ARG A 28 10.35 17.59 -6.48
C ARG A 28 11.64 16.76 -6.50
N ALA A 29 12.56 17.03 -5.57
CA ALA A 29 13.80 16.27 -5.46
C ALA A 29 13.53 14.78 -5.24
N VAL A 30 12.63 14.42 -4.31
CA VAL A 30 12.23 13.03 -4.05
C VAL A 30 11.70 12.36 -5.33
N ALA A 31 10.80 13.02 -6.08
CA ALA A 31 10.26 12.46 -7.32
C ALA A 31 11.35 12.20 -8.37
N VAL A 32 12.32 13.11 -8.52
CA VAL A 32 13.48 12.94 -9.41
C VAL A 32 14.36 11.79 -8.94
N CYS A 33 14.67 11.70 -7.65
CA CYS A 33 15.49 10.62 -7.11
C CYS A 33 14.82 9.24 -7.28
N VAL A 34 13.49 9.15 -7.13
CA VAL A 34 12.75 7.91 -7.41
C VAL A 34 12.82 7.54 -8.90
N PHE A 35 12.75 8.53 -9.80
CA PHE A 35 12.94 8.28 -11.23
C PHE A 35 14.35 7.75 -11.55
N LEU A 36 15.39 8.34 -10.95
CA LEU A 36 16.77 7.86 -11.10
C LEU A 36 16.95 6.45 -10.50
N LEU A 37 16.25 6.13 -9.42
CA LEU A 37 16.22 4.78 -8.85
C LEU A 37 15.61 3.75 -9.82
N LEU A 38 14.55 4.11 -10.57
CA LEU A 38 14.00 3.24 -11.61
C LEU A 38 15.04 2.94 -12.70
N ILE A 39 15.82 3.94 -13.10
CA ILE A 39 16.91 3.77 -14.07
C ILE A 39 18.00 2.85 -13.50
N ALA A 40 18.40 3.05 -12.25
CA ALA A 40 19.36 2.17 -11.58
C ALA A 40 18.87 0.71 -11.54
N GLY A 41 17.59 0.46 -11.26
CA GLY A 41 17.02 -0.89 -11.29
C GLY A 41 16.92 -1.48 -12.70
N ALA A 42 16.67 -0.64 -13.70
CA ALA A 42 16.70 -1.05 -15.11
C ALA A 42 18.11 -1.45 -15.55
N LEU A 43 19.16 -0.79 -15.05
CA LEU A 43 20.54 -1.16 -15.33
C LEU A 43 20.84 -2.55 -14.76
N VAL A 44 20.50 -2.84 -13.49
CA VAL A 44 20.70 -4.17 -12.87
C VAL A 44 20.16 -5.30 -13.74
N THR A 45 18.93 -5.12 -14.24
CA THR A 45 18.27 -6.15 -15.05
C THR A 45 18.72 -6.17 -16.51
N SER A 46 19.35 -5.11 -17.02
CA SER A 46 19.82 -5.03 -18.40
C SER A 46 21.28 -5.47 -18.53
N THR A 47 22.05 -5.39 -17.45
CA THR A 47 23.42 -5.92 -17.34
C THR A 47 23.44 -7.34 -16.77
N ASP A 48 22.29 -8.02 -16.73
CA ASP A 48 22.09 -9.36 -16.14
C ASP A 48 22.72 -9.53 -14.75
N SER A 49 22.72 -8.46 -13.96
CA SER A 49 23.40 -8.38 -12.68
C SER A 49 22.48 -8.65 -11.49
N GLY A 50 21.24 -9.09 -11.71
CA GLY A 50 20.23 -9.26 -10.65
C GLY A 50 20.49 -10.39 -9.64
N LEU A 51 21.52 -11.22 -9.89
CA LEU A 51 22.01 -12.28 -8.99
C LEU A 51 23.52 -12.16 -8.75
N ALA A 52 24.11 -10.99 -9.02
CA ALA A 52 25.52 -10.74 -8.75
C ALA A 52 25.84 -10.74 -7.24
N VAL A 53 24.82 -10.56 -6.39
CA VAL A 53 24.88 -10.62 -4.94
C VAL A 53 23.77 -11.55 -4.42
N PRO A 54 24.09 -12.76 -3.92
CA PRO A 54 23.09 -13.78 -3.61
C PRO A 54 22.39 -13.61 -2.25
N ASP A 55 22.92 -12.77 -1.36
CA ASP A 55 22.38 -12.50 -0.02
C ASP A 55 21.68 -11.14 0.05
N TRP A 56 20.79 -10.97 1.03
CA TRP A 56 20.07 -9.74 1.33
C TRP A 56 19.72 -9.73 2.83
N PRO A 57 19.77 -8.60 3.56
CA PRO A 57 19.98 -7.22 3.09
C PRO A 57 21.46 -6.83 2.89
N LEU A 58 22.41 -7.64 3.34
CA LEU A 58 23.85 -7.43 3.14
C LEU A 58 24.30 -7.88 1.75
N SER A 59 25.59 -7.76 1.46
CA SER A 59 26.19 -8.22 0.21
C SER A 59 27.50 -8.94 0.48
N TYR A 60 27.48 -10.26 0.32
CA TYR A 60 28.49 -11.21 0.79
C TYR A 60 28.81 -11.03 2.28
N GLY A 61 27.78 -10.83 3.11
CA GLY A 61 27.89 -10.54 4.54
C GLY A 61 28.53 -9.18 4.87
N LYS A 62 28.80 -8.33 3.88
CA LYS A 62 29.40 -7.00 4.05
C LYS A 62 28.37 -5.90 3.78
N LEU A 63 28.56 -4.76 4.45
CA LEU A 63 27.82 -3.55 4.12
C LEU A 63 28.29 -2.93 2.80
N MET A 64 29.58 -3.08 2.47
CA MET A 64 30.19 -2.58 1.24
C MET A 64 31.16 -3.64 0.67
N PRO A 65 30.74 -4.45 -0.30
CA PRO A 65 31.62 -5.40 -1.00
C PRO A 65 32.48 -4.66 -2.05
N PRO A 66 33.53 -5.32 -2.60
CA PRO A 66 34.24 -4.79 -3.77
C PRO A 66 33.28 -4.55 -4.95
N MET A 67 33.23 -3.31 -5.45
CA MET A 67 32.28 -2.87 -6.47
C MET A 67 32.77 -3.22 -7.89
N VAL A 68 32.93 -4.51 -8.17
CA VAL A 68 33.47 -5.03 -9.45
C VAL A 68 32.40 -5.81 -10.21
N GLY A 69 32.35 -5.63 -11.53
CA GLY A 69 31.42 -6.37 -12.40
C GLY A 69 29.95 -6.14 -12.05
N GLY A 70 29.16 -7.20 -12.01
CA GLY A 70 27.72 -7.13 -11.69
C GLY A 70 27.41 -6.57 -10.29
N ILE A 71 28.33 -6.70 -9.34
CA ILE A 71 28.17 -6.19 -7.97
C ILE A 71 28.03 -4.66 -7.98
N LEU A 72 28.74 -3.97 -8.89
CA LEU A 72 28.63 -2.52 -9.06
C LEU A 72 27.18 -2.09 -9.31
N PHE A 73 26.49 -2.83 -10.19
CA PHE A 73 25.11 -2.52 -10.56
C PHE A 73 24.14 -2.93 -9.46
N GLU A 74 24.23 -4.17 -8.97
CA GLU A 74 23.27 -4.71 -8.02
C GLU A 74 23.39 -4.04 -6.64
N HIS A 75 24.59 -4.03 -6.06
CA HIS A 75 24.82 -3.38 -4.78
C HIS A 75 24.67 -1.86 -4.89
N GLY A 76 25.11 -1.26 -6.00
CA GLY A 76 24.91 0.16 -6.27
C GLY A 76 23.42 0.54 -6.27
N HIS A 77 22.58 -0.27 -6.93
CA HIS A 77 21.13 -0.08 -6.88
C HIS A 77 20.57 -0.19 -5.46
N ARG A 78 21.03 -1.16 -4.65
CA ARG A 78 20.61 -1.29 -3.24
C ARG A 78 20.95 -0.05 -2.41
N LEU A 79 22.14 0.52 -2.59
CA LEU A 79 22.56 1.75 -1.92
C LEU A 79 21.68 2.94 -2.32
N VAL A 80 21.42 3.10 -3.62
CA VAL A 80 20.50 4.15 -4.13
C VAL A 80 19.08 3.92 -3.59
N ALA A 81 18.60 2.67 -3.55
CA ALA A 81 17.29 2.32 -3.02
C ALA A 81 17.15 2.67 -1.53
N ALA A 82 18.17 2.37 -0.72
CA ALA A 82 18.19 2.71 0.71
C ALA A 82 18.19 4.24 0.93
N ALA A 83 19.01 4.97 0.17
CA ALA A 83 19.05 6.43 0.22
C ALA A 83 17.70 7.05 -0.17
N VAL A 84 17.10 6.61 -1.29
CA VAL A 84 15.81 7.11 -1.76
C VAL A 84 14.66 6.75 -0.80
N SER A 85 14.66 5.54 -0.23
CA SER A 85 13.67 5.14 0.78
C SER A 85 13.72 6.04 2.00
N THR A 86 14.93 6.43 2.42
CA THR A 86 15.13 7.41 3.51
C THR A 86 14.57 8.77 3.13
N LEU A 87 14.80 9.25 1.91
CA LEU A 87 14.24 10.52 1.43
C LEU A 87 12.69 10.49 1.38
N VAL A 88 12.08 9.38 0.96
CA VAL A 88 10.61 9.21 1.00
C VAL A 88 10.10 9.21 2.44
N GLY A 89 10.81 8.55 3.38
CA GLY A 89 10.47 8.59 4.81
C GLY A 89 10.55 10.00 5.41
N LEU A 90 11.62 10.74 5.11
CA LEU A 90 11.80 12.13 5.53
C LEU A 90 10.74 13.06 4.90
N GLN A 91 10.27 12.77 3.68
CA GLN A 91 9.18 13.51 3.05
C GLN A 91 7.91 13.48 3.89
N VAL A 92 7.63 12.38 4.59
CA VAL A 92 6.51 12.28 5.54
C VAL A 92 6.69 13.33 6.63
N ALA A 93 7.86 13.40 7.27
CA ALA A 93 8.13 14.38 8.31
C ALA A 93 7.99 15.83 7.78
N VAL A 94 8.62 16.15 6.64
CA VAL A 94 8.55 17.48 6.01
C VAL A 94 7.11 17.90 5.75
N LEU A 95 6.28 17.02 5.17
CA LEU A 95 4.88 17.33 4.90
C LEU A 95 4.03 17.42 6.16
N PHE A 96 4.32 16.62 7.19
CA PHE A 96 3.60 16.68 8.47
C PHE A 96 3.92 17.95 9.28
N LEU A 97 5.17 18.42 9.20
CA LEU A 97 5.64 19.67 9.81
C LEU A 97 5.20 20.92 9.04
N SER A 98 4.88 20.79 7.76
CA SER A 98 4.31 21.86 6.93
C SER A 98 2.79 22.02 7.11
N ARG A 99 2.23 23.12 6.57
CA ARG A 99 0.77 23.36 6.46
C ARG A 99 0.09 22.57 5.33
N ALA A 100 0.73 21.50 4.85
CA ALA A 100 0.16 20.58 3.88
C ALA A 100 -1.21 20.06 4.34
N ASP A 101 -2.10 19.88 3.38
CA ASP A 101 -3.43 19.37 3.66
C ASP A 101 -3.41 17.87 4.02
N ARG A 102 -4.56 17.36 4.46
CA ARG A 102 -4.72 15.94 4.81
C ARG A 102 -4.45 15.02 3.61
N ARG A 103 -4.68 15.48 2.39
CA ARG A 103 -4.49 14.68 1.16
C ARG A 103 -3.00 14.43 0.92
N LEU A 104 -2.17 15.46 0.94
CA LEU A 104 -0.71 15.36 0.82
C LEU A 104 -0.12 14.47 1.92
N LYS A 105 -0.55 14.65 3.17
CA LYS A 105 -0.12 13.82 4.31
C LYS A 105 -0.53 12.35 4.15
N THR A 106 -1.69 12.08 3.57
CA THR A 106 -2.13 10.71 3.29
C THR A 106 -1.33 10.10 2.14
N LEU A 107 -1.09 10.86 1.07
CA LEU A 107 -0.30 10.41 -0.07
C LEU A 107 1.15 10.10 0.33
N SER A 108 1.76 10.89 1.22
CA SER A 108 3.12 10.62 1.70
C SER A 108 3.21 9.35 2.54
N LEU A 109 2.22 9.09 3.41
CA LEU A 109 2.13 7.81 4.13
C LEU A 109 1.94 6.61 3.19
N LEU A 110 1.14 6.77 2.13
CA LEU A 110 0.95 5.73 1.12
C LEU A 110 2.25 5.49 0.33
N ALA A 111 2.96 6.55 -0.08
CA ALA A 111 4.24 6.44 -0.77
C ALA A 111 5.29 5.76 0.12
N PHE A 112 5.31 6.09 1.42
CA PHE A 112 6.20 5.45 2.39
C PHE A 112 5.87 3.97 2.59
N GLY A 113 4.60 3.61 2.76
CA GLY A 113 4.20 2.20 2.82
C GLY A 113 4.54 1.43 1.54
N ALA A 114 4.34 2.04 0.37
CA ALA A 114 4.64 1.44 -0.92
C ALA A 114 6.15 1.22 -1.15
N ILE A 115 7.02 2.15 -0.73
CA ILE A 115 8.48 1.95 -0.85
C ILE A 115 8.99 0.87 0.11
N LEU A 116 8.42 0.73 1.31
CA LEU A 116 8.75 -0.37 2.22
C LEU A 116 8.35 -1.74 1.64
N LEU A 117 7.16 -1.82 1.04
CA LEU A 117 6.72 -3.03 0.33
C LEU A 117 7.60 -3.30 -0.90
N GLN A 118 8.05 -2.27 -1.60
CA GLN A 118 8.97 -2.41 -2.74
C GLN A 118 10.34 -2.94 -2.30
N ALA A 119 10.87 -2.49 -1.16
CA ALA A 119 12.11 -3.01 -0.58
C ALA A 119 11.97 -4.50 -0.21
N LEU A 120 10.84 -4.90 0.38
CA LEU A 120 10.55 -6.30 0.67
C LEU A 120 10.48 -7.15 -0.60
N LEU A 121 9.72 -6.72 -1.61
CA LEU A 121 9.66 -7.41 -2.91
C LEU A 121 11.01 -7.44 -3.62
N GLY A 122 11.87 -6.43 -3.41
CA GLY A 122 13.23 -6.40 -3.94
C GLY A 122 14.14 -7.44 -3.28
N GLY A 123 14.09 -7.54 -1.94
CA GLY A 123 14.78 -8.59 -1.22
C GLY A 123 14.30 -9.99 -1.62
N LEU A 124 12.99 -10.19 -1.74
CA LEU A 124 12.41 -11.44 -2.24
C LEU A 124 12.85 -11.74 -3.68
N THR A 125 12.97 -10.72 -4.55
CA THR A 125 13.46 -10.93 -5.92
C THR A 125 14.86 -11.57 -5.93
N VAL A 126 15.75 -11.18 -5.01
CA VAL A 126 17.08 -11.79 -4.87
C VAL A 126 17.00 -13.17 -4.22
N LEU A 127 16.38 -13.25 -3.04
CA LEU A 127 16.34 -14.46 -2.21
C LEU A 127 15.63 -15.64 -2.88
N LEU A 128 14.64 -15.34 -3.73
CA LEU A 128 13.87 -16.35 -4.46
C LEU A 128 14.46 -16.62 -5.86
N LEU A 129 15.64 -16.10 -6.19
CA LEU A 129 16.32 -16.29 -7.49
C LEU A 129 15.55 -15.75 -8.72
N LEU A 130 15.11 -14.49 -8.65
CA LEU A 130 14.39 -13.76 -9.69
C LEU A 130 13.08 -14.41 -10.21
N PRO A 131 12.11 -14.82 -9.38
CA PRO A 131 10.86 -15.38 -9.88
C PRO A 131 10.12 -14.34 -10.74
N PRO A 132 9.71 -14.67 -11.99
CA PRO A 132 9.17 -13.68 -12.91
C PRO A 132 7.97 -12.89 -12.35
N ALA A 133 7.11 -13.55 -11.58
CA ALA A 133 5.96 -12.91 -10.94
C ALA A 133 6.39 -11.88 -9.87
N VAL A 134 7.35 -12.24 -9.02
CA VAL A 134 7.83 -11.37 -7.93
C VAL A 134 8.62 -10.19 -8.50
N SER A 135 9.49 -10.43 -9.47
CA SER A 135 10.26 -9.38 -10.13
C SER A 135 9.37 -8.43 -10.95
N SER A 136 8.35 -8.97 -11.63
CA SER A 136 7.37 -8.13 -12.34
C SER A 136 6.51 -7.31 -11.39
N ALA A 137 6.09 -7.88 -10.25
CA ALA A 137 5.37 -7.16 -9.20
C ALA A 137 6.22 -6.06 -8.57
N HIS A 138 7.51 -6.35 -8.31
CA HIS A 138 8.49 -5.38 -7.83
C HIS A 138 8.63 -4.19 -8.80
N ALA A 139 8.83 -4.47 -10.10
CA ALA A 139 8.91 -3.44 -11.14
C ALA A 139 7.61 -2.62 -11.23
N GLY A 140 6.45 -3.28 -11.19
CA GLY A 140 5.13 -2.64 -11.21
C GLY A 140 4.87 -1.74 -10.01
N LEU A 141 5.28 -2.15 -8.81
CA LEU A 141 5.14 -1.36 -7.59
C LEU A 141 6.11 -0.16 -7.57
N ALA A 142 7.33 -0.34 -8.08
CA ALA A 142 8.30 0.75 -8.20
C ALA A 142 7.76 1.91 -9.05
N GLN A 143 7.04 1.58 -10.13
CA GLN A 143 6.31 2.59 -10.91
C GLN A 143 5.29 3.32 -10.02
N VAL A 144 4.44 2.59 -9.28
CA VAL A 144 3.42 3.21 -8.40
C VAL A 144 4.05 4.17 -7.39
N VAL A 145 5.20 3.83 -6.82
CA VAL A 145 5.95 4.74 -5.93
C VAL A 145 6.35 6.02 -6.68
N PHE A 146 6.85 5.90 -7.91
CA PHE A 146 7.17 7.07 -8.75
C PHE A 146 5.95 7.94 -9.03
N ALA A 147 4.81 7.34 -9.40
CA ALA A 147 3.57 8.08 -9.64
C ALA A 147 3.06 8.79 -8.38
N LEU A 148 3.16 8.16 -7.21
CA LEU A 148 2.79 8.75 -5.92
C LEU A 148 3.68 9.96 -5.58
N THR A 149 5.00 9.81 -5.65
CA THR A 149 5.94 10.89 -5.31
C THR A 149 5.87 12.06 -6.29
N ALA A 150 5.70 11.78 -7.60
CA ALA A 150 5.44 12.81 -8.60
C ALA A 150 4.10 13.54 -8.37
N THR A 151 3.06 12.82 -7.97
CA THR A 151 1.75 13.44 -7.63
C THR A 151 1.87 14.33 -6.40
N ILE A 152 2.61 13.92 -5.38
CA ILE A 152 2.91 14.74 -4.21
C ILE A 152 3.67 16.01 -4.63
N ALA A 153 4.69 15.88 -5.49
CA ALA A 153 5.45 17.01 -6.00
C ALA A 153 4.57 18.02 -6.77
N LEU A 154 3.67 17.52 -7.63
CA LEU A 154 2.70 18.34 -8.36
C LEU A 154 1.77 19.09 -7.40
N LEU A 155 1.14 18.38 -6.46
CA LEU A 155 0.16 18.96 -5.55
C LEU A 155 0.79 19.93 -4.54
N ALA A 156 1.99 19.64 -4.04
CA ALA A 156 2.75 20.56 -3.18
C ALA A 156 3.26 21.79 -3.94
N SER A 157 3.38 21.72 -5.27
CA SER A 157 3.77 22.83 -6.14
C SER A 157 2.63 23.72 -6.57
N ARG A 158 1.37 23.32 -6.34
CA ARG A 158 0.22 24.12 -6.76
C ARG A 158 -0.10 25.20 -5.73
N PRO A 159 -0.38 26.44 -6.19
CA PRO A 159 -1.01 27.43 -5.32
C PRO A 159 -2.33 26.89 -4.76
N ARG A 160 -2.67 27.22 -3.51
CA ARG A 160 -4.03 27.06 -2.98
C ARG A 160 -4.92 28.09 -3.68
N ALA A 161 -5.36 27.76 -4.89
CA ALA A 161 -6.29 28.59 -5.65
C ALA A 161 -7.74 28.13 -5.42
N GLU A 162 -8.68 29.06 -5.58
CA GLU A 162 -10.11 28.78 -5.64
C GLU A 162 -10.46 27.80 -6.77
N ALA A 163 -11.63 27.17 -6.66
CA ALA A 163 -12.08 26.19 -7.63
C ALA A 163 -12.07 26.80 -9.05
N PRO A 164 -11.36 26.19 -10.01
CA PRO A 164 -11.27 26.74 -11.35
C PRO A 164 -12.64 26.74 -12.04
N ALA A 165 -13.07 27.91 -12.52
CA ALA A 165 -14.27 28.05 -13.33
C ALA A 165 -14.05 27.39 -14.71
N VAL A 166 -14.94 26.48 -15.10
CA VAL A 166 -14.94 25.86 -16.42
C VAL A 166 -16.11 26.44 -17.22
N PRO A 167 -15.87 27.09 -18.38
CA PRO A 167 -16.95 27.52 -19.26
C PRO A 167 -17.88 26.36 -19.60
N GLY A 168 -19.20 26.56 -19.53
CA GLY A 168 -20.21 25.50 -19.65
C GLY A 168 -20.07 24.67 -20.95
N GLU A 169 -19.74 25.34 -22.05
CA GLU A 169 -19.52 24.72 -23.38
C GLU A 169 -18.36 23.72 -23.39
N LEU A 170 -17.34 23.94 -22.55
CA LEU A 170 -16.16 23.08 -22.47
C LEU A 170 -16.34 21.91 -21.49
N GLY A 171 -17.42 21.90 -20.70
CA GLY A 171 -17.67 20.87 -19.70
C GLY A 171 -17.66 19.43 -20.24
N PRO A 172 -18.41 19.10 -21.31
CA PRO A 172 -18.37 17.78 -21.92
C PRO A 172 -16.99 17.37 -22.44
N LEU A 173 -16.23 18.32 -23.00
CA LEU A 173 -14.88 18.09 -23.51
C LEU A 173 -13.90 17.79 -22.36
N VAL A 174 -13.97 18.53 -21.25
CA VAL A 174 -13.15 18.29 -20.04
C VAL A 174 -13.42 16.90 -19.46
N ARG A 175 -14.69 16.50 -19.32
CA ARG A 175 -15.04 15.14 -18.83
C ARG A 175 -14.53 14.05 -19.76
N THR A 176 -14.65 14.27 -21.07
CA THR A 176 -14.16 13.33 -22.08
C THR A 176 -12.63 13.22 -22.06
N ALA A 177 -11.92 14.34 -21.97
CA ALA A 177 -10.47 14.36 -21.84
C ALA A 177 -10.03 13.63 -20.57
N TYR A 178 -10.67 13.90 -19.43
CA TYR A 178 -10.39 13.20 -18.17
C TYR A 178 -10.54 11.69 -18.28
N ARG A 179 -11.68 11.20 -18.81
CA ARG A 179 -11.92 9.76 -18.99
C ARG A 179 -10.90 9.11 -19.92
N ARG A 180 -10.56 9.77 -21.04
CA ARG A 180 -9.57 9.28 -21.99
C ARG A 180 -8.17 9.24 -21.39
N THR A 181 -7.76 10.29 -20.67
CA THR A 181 -6.47 10.34 -19.98
C THR A 181 -6.36 9.24 -18.92
N VAL A 182 -7.41 9.01 -18.11
CA VAL A 182 -7.43 7.93 -17.12
C VAL A 182 -7.34 6.55 -17.79
N ALA A 183 -8.13 6.30 -18.83
CA ALA A 183 -8.11 5.04 -19.57
C ALA A 183 -6.75 4.77 -20.22
N ALA A 184 -6.16 5.79 -20.86
CA ALA A 184 -4.83 5.68 -21.46
C ALA A 184 -3.74 5.44 -20.40
N ALA A 185 -3.75 6.18 -19.28
CA ALA A 185 -2.79 5.97 -18.19
C ALA A 185 -2.93 4.57 -17.55
N ALA A 186 -4.15 4.07 -17.36
CA ALA A 186 -4.37 2.71 -16.88
C ALA A 186 -3.81 1.66 -17.86
N MET A 187 -4.06 1.83 -19.15
CA MET A 187 -3.54 0.91 -20.17
C MET A 187 -2.02 0.97 -20.29
N VAL A 188 -1.41 2.16 -20.18
CA VAL A 188 0.07 2.28 -20.12
C VAL A 188 0.62 1.50 -18.92
N TYR A 189 -0.05 1.52 -17.76
CA TYR A 189 0.37 0.72 -16.61
C TYR A 189 0.32 -0.77 -16.89
N VAL A 190 -0.80 -1.26 -17.47
CA VAL A 190 -0.94 -2.65 -17.89
C VAL A 190 0.17 -3.05 -18.88
N GLN A 191 0.49 -2.15 -19.81
CA GLN A 191 1.57 -2.36 -20.78
C GLN A 191 2.95 -2.43 -20.12
N ILE A 192 3.20 -1.62 -19.08
CA ILE A 192 4.44 -1.71 -18.29
C ILE A 192 4.53 -3.05 -17.57
N LEU A 193 3.44 -3.53 -16.95
CA LEU A 193 3.43 -4.86 -16.32
C LEU A 193 3.71 -5.97 -17.34
N LEU A 194 3.08 -5.90 -18.52
CA LEU A 194 3.33 -6.84 -19.60
C LEU A 194 4.78 -6.77 -20.11
N GLY A 195 5.37 -5.58 -20.19
CA GLY A 195 6.79 -5.39 -20.50
C GLY A 195 7.73 -5.95 -19.42
N ALA A 196 7.34 -5.86 -18.15
CA ALA A 196 8.08 -6.48 -17.05
C ALA A 196 8.03 -8.02 -17.16
N VAL A 197 6.86 -8.59 -17.50
CA VAL A 197 6.72 -10.03 -17.77
C VAL A 197 7.62 -10.45 -18.94
N VAL A 198 7.58 -9.73 -20.08
CA VAL A 198 8.49 -9.97 -21.22
C VAL A 198 9.95 -10.03 -20.78
N ARG A 199 10.39 -9.06 -19.98
CA ARG A 199 11.76 -8.97 -19.49
C ARG A 199 12.11 -10.16 -18.60
N HIS A 200 11.29 -10.45 -17.60
CA HIS A 200 11.60 -11.44 -16.57
C HIS A 200 11.34 -12.89 -17.01
N THR A 201 10.59 -13.14 -18.08
CA THR A 201 10.48 -14.47 -18.70
C THR A 201 11.51 -14.69 -19.82
N GLY A 202 12.42 -13.74 -20.05
CA GLY A 202 13.39 -13.82 -21.14
C GLY A 202 12.82 -13.70 -22.56
N ALA A 203 11.55 -13.30 -22.70
CA ALA A 203 10.83 -13.29 -23.97
C ALA A 203 11.18 -12.11 -24.91
N GLY A 204 12.09 -11.23 -24.50
CA GLY A 204 12.40 -9.98 -25.21
C GLY A 204 12.88 -10.14 -26.66
N LEU A 205 13.44 -11.30 -27.04
CA LEU A 205 13.83 -11.63 -28.42
C LEU A 205 13.09 -12.87 -28.97
N ALA A 206 11.99 -13.30 -28.32
CA ALA A 206 11.20 -14.43 -28.80
C ALA A 206 10.62 -14.18 -30.20
N ILE A 207 10.44 -12.91 -30.59
CA ILE A 207 10.18 -12.48 -31.97
C ILE A 207 11.38 -11.62 -32.39
N PRO A 208 12.25 -12.12 -33.29
CA PRO A 208 13.57 -11.53 -33.54
C PRO A 208 13.56 -10.33 -34.50
N ASP A 209 12.45 -10.10 -35.22
CA ASP A 209 12.28 -9.02 -36.18
C ASP A 209 11.24 -7.99 -35.70
N PHE A 210 11.30 -6.78 -36.25
CA PHE A 210 10.33 -5.69 -36.01
C PHE A 210 10.26 -4.83 -37.29
N PRO A 211 9.06 -4.38 -37.73
CA PRO A 211 7.75 -4.47 -37.08
C PRO A 211 7.01 -5.80 -37.27
N LEU A 212 7.52 -6.66 -38.15
CA LEU A 212 6.94 -7.97 -38.44
C LEU A 212 7.24 -8.98 -37.32
N SER A 213 6.64 -10.16 -37.43
CA SER A 213 6.85 -11.35 -36.60
C SER A 213 7.18 -12.52 -37.51
N PHE A 214 8.45 -12.88 -37.59
CA PHE A 214 9.00 -13.89 -38.51
C PHE A 214 8.67 -13.60 -39.98
N GLY A 215 8.86 -12.34 -40.40
CA GLY A 215 8.59 -11.88 -41.76
C GLY A 215 7.11 -11.71 -42.11
N ARG A 216 6.20 -11.86 -41.14
CA ARG A 216 4.73 -11.74 -41.32
C ARG A 216 4.13 -10.76 -40.33
N LEU A 217 2.92 -10.27 -40.57
CA LEU A 217 2.22 -9.42 -39.58
C LEU A 217 1.91 -10.18 -38.29
N PHE A 218 1.59 -11.46 -38.39
CA PHE A 218 1.34 -12.35 -37.25
C PHE A 218 2.12 -13.66 -37.40
N PRO A 219 2.62 -14.23 -36.29
CA PRO A 219 3.25 -15.53 -36.31
C PRO A 219 2.25 -16.62 -36.72
N THR A 220 2.74 -17.68 -37.34
CA THR A 220 1.97 -18.91 -37.59
C THR A 220 1.59 -19.61 -36.27
N LEU A 221 0.60 -20.50 -36.29
CA LEU A 221 0.20 -21.25 -35.09
C LEU A 221 1.37 -22.01 -34.42
N PRO A 222 2.26 -22.71 -35.16
CA PRO A 222 3.44 -23.33 -34.56
C PRO A 222 4.40 -22.32 -33.92
N GLN A 223 4.63 -21.16 -34.57
CA GLN A 223 5.47 -20.10 -34.01
C GLN A 223 4.85 -19.46 -32.78
N LEU A 224 3.53 -19.28 -32.74
CA LEU A 224 2.82 -18.74 -31.59
C LEU A 224 2.92 -19.66 -30.35
N ALA A 225 2.95 -20.98 -30.57
CA ALA A 225 3.14 -21.98 -29.53
C ALA A 225 4.58 -22.02 -28.98
N ALA A 226 5.55 -21.40 -29.66
CA ALA A 226 6.92 -21.38 -29.20
C ALA A 226 7.08 -20.55 -27.89
N PRO A 227 8.03 -20.92 -27.01
CA PRO A 227 8.20 -20.27 -25.72
C PRO A 227 8.38 -18.75 -25.84
N GLY A 228 7.63 -17.99 -25.05
CA GLY A 228 7.72 -16.53 -24.99
C GLY A 228 7.13 -15.75 -26.17
N VAL A 229 6.84 -16.38 -27.32
CA VAL A 229 6.31 -15.67 -28.50
C VAL A 229 4.96 -15.02 -28.21
N HIS A 230 4.06 -15.74 -27.54
CA HIS A 230 2.75 -15.20 -27.16
C HIS A 230 2.85 -14.00 -26.19
N VAL A 231 3.82 -14.00 -25.27
CA VAL A 231 4.08 -12.88 -24.34
C VAL A 231 4.61 -11.67 -25.11
N GLN A 232 5.59 -11.88 -25.98
CA GLN A 232 6.20 -10.82 -26.79
C GLN A 232 5.19 -10.22 -27.79
N LEU A 233 4.38 -11.06 -28.44
CA LEU A 233 3.31 -10.61 -29.33
C LEU A 233 2.25 -9.81 -28.57
N SER A 234 1.83 -10.29 -27.39
CA SER A 234 0.87 -9.58 -26.53
C SER A 234 1.38 -8.19 -26.17
N HIS A 235 2.68 -8.06 -25.85
CA HIS A 235 3.31 -6.77 -25.60
C HIS A 235 3.23 -5.85 -26.82
N ARG A 236 3.52 -6.34 -28.03
CA ARG A 236 3.43 -5.53 -29.26
C ARG A 236 2.00 -5.07 -29.55
N VAL A 237 1.02 -5.97 -29.44
CA VAL A 237 -0.41 -5.65 -29.65
C VAL A 237 -0.88 -4.64 -28.60
N GLY A 238 -0.50 -4.82 -27.34
CA GLY A 238 -0.79 -3.87 -26.26
C GLY A 238 -0.17 -2.49 -26.51
N ALA A 239 1.03 -2.41 -27.09
CA ALA A 239 1.67 -1.14 -27.44
C ALA A 239 0.91 -0.37 -28.53
N VAL A 240 0.33 -1.07 -29.51
CA VAL A 240 -0.55 -0.44 -30.51
C VAL A 240 -1.79 0.16 -29.84
N LEU A 241 -2.44 -0.61 -28.96
CA LEU A 241 -3.61 -0.13 -28.22
C LEU A 241 -3.28 1.09 -27.34
N VAL A 242 -2.17 1.04 -26.61
CA VAL A 242 -1.66 2.17 -25.82
C VAL A 242 -1.46 3.39 -26.72
N THR A 243 -0.80 3.23 -27.87
CA THR A 243 -0.54 4.33 -28.80
C THR A 243 -1.85 5.00 -29.24
N VAL A 244 -2.86 4.21 -29.65
CA VAL A 244 -4.18 4.74 -30.03
C VAL A 244 -4.84 5.49 -28.88
N LEU A 245 -4.84 4.93 -27.66
CA LEU A 245 -5.48 5.55 -26.50
C LEU A 245 -4.78 6.85 -26.09
N VAL A 246 -3.44 6.86 -26.09
CA VAL A 246 -2.63 8.05 -25.79
C VAL A 246 -2.88 9.14 -26.82
N LEU A 247 -2.88 8.82 -28.12
CA LEU A 247 -3.16 9.82 -29.17
C LEU A 247 -4.58 10.38 -29.05
N ARG A 248 -5.59 9.55 -28.74
CA ARG A 248 -6.97 10.01 -28.50
C ARG A 248 -7.09 10.91 -27.27
N ALA A 249 -6.31 10.65 -26.23
CA ALA A 249 -6.22 11.49 -25.04
C ALA A 249 -5.48 12.81 -25.37
N ALA A 250 -4.35 12.74 -26.08
CA ALA A 250 -3.57 13.90 -26.52
C ALA A 250 -4.42 14.85 -27.38
N VAL A 251 -5.18 14.35 -28.36
CA VAL A 251 -6.11 15.18 -29.15
C VAL A 251 -7.15 15.87 -28.27
N ALA A 252 -7.68 15.18 -27.24
CA ALA A 252 -8.62 15.79 -26.31
C ALA A 252 -7.95 16.89 -25.45
N LEU A 253 -6.70 16.68 -25.01
CA LEU A 253 -5.90 17.67 -24.29
C LEU A 253 -5.57 18.88 -25.17
N TRP A 254 -5.20 18.66 -26.43
CA TRP A 254 -4.94 19.73 -27.39
C TRP A 254 -6.16 20.63 -27.59
N ARG A 255 -7.36 20.04 -27.69
CA ARG A 255 -8.62 20.79 -27.77
C ARG A 255 -8.93 21.58 -26.50
N LEU A 256 -8.34 21.22 -25.35
CA LEU A 256 -8.40 21.97 -24.10
C LEU A 256 -7.29 23.02 -23.97
N SER A 257 -6.38 23.16 -24.94
CA SER A 257 -5.32 24.19 -24.91
C SER A 257 -5.81 25.62 -24.72
N PRO A 258 -7.03 26.04 -25.16
CA PRO A 258 -7.55 27.37 -24.84
C PRO A 258 -7.80 27.60 -23.35
N LEU A 259 -8.05 26.55 -22.56
CA LEU A 259 -8.25 26.67 -21.10
C LEU A 259 -6.93 26.89 -20.35
N SER A 260 -5.85 26.25 -20.84
CA SER A 260 -4.53 26.40 -20.24
C SER A 260 -3.47 25.93 -21.24
N PRO A 261 -2.37 26.69 -21.44
CA PRO A 261 -1.25 26.26 -22.28
C PRO A 261 -0.62 24.95 -21.77
N GLY A 262 -0.77 24.63 -20.48
CA GLY A 262 -0.29 23.38 -19.91
C GLY A 262 -0.88 22.12 -20.57
N PHE A 263 -2.12 22.17 -21.09
CA PHE A 263 -2.70 21.04 -21.81
C PHE A 263 -2.09 20.83 -23.19
N ARG A 264 -1.67 21.92 -23.86
CA ARG A 264 -0.91 21.84 -25.11
C ARG A 264 0.44 21.15 -24.87
N THR A 265 1.14 21.57 -23.83
CA THR A 265 2.42 20.97 -23.43
C THR A 265 2.25 19.49 -23.07
N ALA A 266 1.24 19.15 -22.26
CA ALA A 266 0.96 17.76 -21.90
C ALA A 266 0.62 16.90 -23.12
N SER A 267 -0.17 17.42 -24.06
CA SER A 267 -0.48 16.75 -25.33
C SER A 267 0.79 16.47 -26.16
N ALA A 268 1.62 17.49 -26.36
CA ALA A 268 2.85 17.36 -27.15
C ALA A 268 3.86 16.41 -26.49
N LEU A 269 4.06 16.56 -25.17
CA LEU A 269 4.94 15.69 -24.39
C LEU A 269 4.50 14.23 -24.45
N TRP A 270 3.22 13.94 -24.21
CA TRP A 270 2.75 12.55 -24.18
C TRP A 270 2.82 11.89 -25.57
N THR A 271 2.53 12.66 -26.63
CA THR A 271 2.69 12.21 -28.03
C THR A 271 4.16 11.92 -28.36
N GLY A 272 5.07 12.80 -27.97
CA GLY A 272 6.51 12.58 -28.15
C GLY A 272 7.00 11.36 -27.38
N LEU A 273 6.62 11.22 -26.11
CA LEU A 273 7.02 10.09 -25.27
C LEU A 273 6.53 8.74 -25.83
N VAL A 274 5.28 8.65 -26.32
CA VAL A 274 4.78 7.38 -26.90
C VAL A 274 5.45 7.06 -28.23
N ALA A 275 5.75 8.05 -29.07
CA ALA A 275 6.52 7.84 -30.31
C ALA A 275 7.94 7.35 -30.01
N THR A 276 8.63 8.00 -29.07
CA THR A 276 9.95 7.57 -28.60
C THR A 276 9.89 6.17 -27.99
N GLN A 277 8.84 5.83 -27.25
CA GLN A 277 8.68 4.50 -26.66
C GLN A 277 8.59 3.40 -27.72
N VAL A 278 7.83 3.62 -28.80
CA VAL A 278 7.73 2.68 -29.92
C VAL A 278 9.10 2.54 -30.61
N GLY A 279 9.79 3.66 -30.87
CA GLY A 279 11.14 3.64 -31.44
C GLY A 279 12.16 2.90 -30.58
N LEU A 280 12.14 3.10 -29.26
CA LEU A 280 13.00 2.38 -28.31
C LEU A 280 12.64 0.90 -28.21
N GLY A 281 11.37 0.53 -28.41
CA GLY A 281 10.95 -0.86 -28.48
C GLY A 281 11.50 -1.55 -29.72
N ALA A 282 11.46 -0.89 -30.88
CA ALA A 282 12.08 -1.35 -32.11
C ALA A 282 13.60 -1.48 -31.97
N LEU A 283 14.25 -0.43 -31.43
CA LEU A 283 15.69 -0.41 -31.19
C LEU A 283 16.11 -1.54 -30.24
N SER A 284 15.31 -1.85 -29.21
CA SER A 284 15.60 -2.95 -28.28
C SER A 284 15.62 -4.31 -28.99
N VAL A 285 14.83 -4.52 -30.05
CA VAL A 285 14.87 -5.75 -30.86
C VAL A 285 16.05 -5.71 -31.82
N TRP A 286 16.21 -4.63 -32.60
CA TRP A 286 17.27 -4.50 -33.60
C TRP A 286 18.69 -4.50 -33.04
N SER A 287 18.85 -4.03 -31.80
CA SER A 287 20.14 -4.03 -31.10
C SER A 287 20.35 -5.25 -30.20
N GLU A 288 19.53 -6.29 -30.35
CA GLU A 288 19.60 -7.52 -29.56
C GLU A 288 19.61 -7.25 -28.04
N LYS A 289 18.73 -6.34 -27.59
CA LYS A 289 18.57 -5.87 -26.21
C LYS A 289 19.77 -5.09 -25.64
N ALA A 290 20.47 -4.30 -26.45
CA ALA A 290 21.53 -3.43 -25.95
C ALA A 290 21.10 -2.63 -24.70
N VAL A 291 21.97 -2.60 -23.68
CA VAL A 291 21.70 -2.02 -22.35
C VAL A 291 21.13 -0.60 -22.42
N PRO A 292 21.69 0.34 -23.23
CA PRO A 292 21.13 1.68 -23.32
C PRO A 292 19.70 1.71 -23.88
N ALA A 293 19.40 0.88 -24.89
CA ALA A 293 18.09 0.84 -25.52
C ALA A 293 17.02 0.33 -24.56
N THR A 294 17.28 -0.79 -23.87
CA THR A 294 16.32 -1.41 -22.94
C THR A 294 16.16 -0.62 -21.65
N THR A 295 17.21 0.05 -21.16
CA THR A 295 17.16 0.98 -20.03
C THR A 295 16.36 2.23 -20.38
N ALA A 296 16.63 2.83 -21.55
CA ALA A 296 15.89 3.99 -22.02
C ALA A 296 14.41 3.65 -22.27
N HIS A 297 14.11 2.47 -22.82
CA HIS A 297 12.74 2.01 -23.03
C HIS A 297 11.96 1.93 -21.70
N LEU A 298 12.57 1.45 -20.61
CA LEU A 298 11.93 1.45 -19.30
C LEU A 298 11.72 2.88 -18.78
N ALA A 299 12.74 3.72 -18.86
CA ALA A 299 12.69 5.10 -18.37
C ALA A 299 11.62 5.94 -19.08
N VAL A 300 11.55 5.87 -20.42
CA VAL A 300 10.55 6.58 -21.23
C VAL A 300 9.15 6.01 -20.98
N GLY A 301 9.01 4.69 -20.78
CA GLY A 301 7.76 4.08 -20.36
C GLY A 301 7.23 4.65 -19.04
N ALA A 302 8.11 4.80 -18.04
CA ALA A 302 7.78 5.42 -16.75
C ALA A 302 7.35 6.88 -16.91
N LEU A 303 8.08 7.66 -17.74
CA LEU A 303 7.73 9.05 -18.04
C LEU A 303 6.39 9.18 -18.80
N CYS A 304 6.11 8.26 -19.73
CA CYS A 304 4.85 8.20 -20.46
C CYS A 304 3.68 7.97 -19.48
N TRP A 305 3.85 7.05 -18.54
CA TRP A 305 2.83 6.75 -17.55
C TRP A 305 2.60 7.89 -16.55
N VAL A 306 3.67 8.41 -15.95
CA VAL A 306 3.56 9.50 -14.98
C VAL A 306 2.96 10.76 -15.62
N THR A 307 3.27 11.04 -16.89
CA THR A 307 2.64 12.14 -17.65
C THR A 307 1.11 11.99 -17.69
N GLY A 308 0.63 10.78 -18.01
CA GLY A 308 -0.80 10.44 -17.96
C GLY A 308 -1.42 10.62 -16.57
N VAL A 309 -0.76 10.12 -15.52
CA VAL A 309 -1.22 10.25 -14.13
C VAL A 309 -1.30 11.71 -13.69
N LEU A 310 -0.25 12.50 -13.90
CA LEU A 310 -0.22 13.91 -13.51
C LEU A 310 -1.25 14.73 -14.29
N THR A 311 -1.46 14.41 -15.57
CA THR A 311 -2.50 15.06 -16.39
C THR A 311 -3.90 14.69 -15.89
N ALA A 312 -4.14 13.44 -15.51
CA ALA A 312 -5.41 13.02 -14.92
C ALA A 312 -5.68 13.72 -13.57
N VAL A 313 -4.67 13.83 -12.71
CA VAL A 313 -4.76 14.58 -11.44
C VAL A 313 -5.06 16.06 -11.69
N THR A 314 -4.53 16.62 -12.78
CA THR A 314 -4.78 18.00 -13.20
C THR A 314 -6.21 18.22 -13.68
N LEU A 315 -6.73 17.28 -14.48
CA LEU A 315 -8.09 17.35 -15.04
C LEU A 315 -9.18 17.02 -14.01
N ALA A 316 -8.88 16.23 -12.97
CA ALA A 316 -9.90 15.71 -12.05
C ALA A 316 -10.74 16.81 -11.35
N PRO A 317 -10.18 17.94 -10.87
CA PRO A 317 -10.97 19.03 -10.32
C PRO A 317 -11.84 19.73 -11.38
N LEU A 318 -11.31 19.93 -12.60
CA LEU A 318 -12.05 20.56 -13.71
C LEU A 318 -13.22 19.69 -14.16
N ALA A 319 -13.01 18.37 -14.25
CA ALA A 319 -14.05 17.41 -14.62
C ALA A 319 -15.17 17.34 -13.58
N ARG A 320 -14.84 17.49 -12.29
CA ARG A 320 -15.81 17.60 -11.20
C ARG A 320 -16.59 18.90 -11.27
N ALA A 321 -15.91 20.04 -11.46
CA ALA A 321 -16.56 21.34 -11.63
C ALA A 321 -17.51 21.36 -12.84
N ALA A 322 -17.08 20.81 -13.97
CA ALA A 322 -17.88 20.66 -15.19
C ALA A 322 -19.08 19.71 -15.05
N GLY A 323 -19.13 18.88 -13.99
CA GLY A 323 -20.23 17.96 -13.72
C GLY A 323 -21.36 18.59 -12.89
N GLY A 324 -21.13 19.75 -12.26
CA GLY A 324 -22.13 20.47 -11.49
C GLY A 324 -22.74 21.62 -12.28
N ALA A 325 -24.04 21.56 -12.55
CA ALA A 325 -24.80 22.74 -12.98
C ALA A 325 -24.89 23.77 -11.83
N PRO A 326 -24.95 25.09 -12.12
CA PRO A 326 -25.16 26.09 -11.09
C PRO A 326 -26.63 26.07 -10.67
N GLY A 327 -26.90 25.48 -9.51
CA GLY A 327 -28.22 25.47 -8.91
C GLY A 327 -28.34 24.34 -7.90
N LEU A 328 -28.55 24.73 -6.64
CA LEU A 328 -28.76 23.92 -5.44
C LEU A 328 -27.50 23.66 -4.61
N ALA A 329 -27.59 24.19 -3.39
CA ALA A 329 -26.59 24.22 -2.34
C ALA A 329 -26.09 22.83 -1.92
N ALA A 330 -24.85 22.81 -1.44
CA ALA A 330 -24.29 21.90 -0.45
C ALA A 330 -24.79 20.43 -0.47
N GLY A 331 -24.23 19.61 -1.36
CA GLY A 331 -24.34 18.15 -1.28
C GLY A 331 -23.34 17.50 -2.22
N GLY A 332 -22.32 16.80 -1.69
CA GLY A 332 -21.33 16.09 -2.51
C GLY A 332 -21.98 15.05 -3.44
N GLU A 333 -21.30 14.71 -4.53
CA GLU A 333 -21.69 13.61 -5.44
C GLU A 333 -22.22 12.42 -4.63
N PRO A 334 -23.40 11.86 -4.96
CA PRO A 334 -23.89 10.67 -4.28
C PRO A 334 -22.84 9.57 -4.47
N PRO A 335 -22.27 9.00 -3.40
CA PRO A 335 -21.26 7.96 -3.53
C PRO A 335 -21.83 6.79 -4.33
N SER A 336 -21.04 6.26 -5.27
CA SER A 336 -21.46 5.11 -6.05
C SER A 336 -21.64 3.91 -5.13
N ARG A 337 -22.67 3.08 -5.38
CA ARG A 337 -22.94 1.87 -4.58
C ARG A 337 -21.72 0.96 -4.44
N ALA A 338 -20.88 0.88 -5.48
CA ALA A 338 -19.62 0.12 -5.46
C ALA A 338 -18.61 0.68 -4.44
N ARG A 339 -18.52 2.01 -4.31
CA ARG A 339 -17.64 2.66 -3.32
C ARG A 339 -18.14 2.41 -1.91
N ASP A 340 -19.44 2.50 -1.68
CA ASP A 340 -20.05 2.21 -0.39
C ASP A 340 -19.85 0.73 0.01
N LEU A 341 -19.99 -0.21 -0.94
CA LEU A 341 -19.68 -1.62 -0.72
C LEU A 341 -18.20 -1.86 -0.41
N LEU A 342 -17.28 -1.20 -1.12
CA LEU A 342 -15.84 -1.30 -0.84
C LEU A 342 -15.48 -0.68 0.52
N GLU A 343 -16.18 0.36 0.96
CA GLU A 343 -15.96 0.93 2.29
C GLU A 343 -16.34 -0.04 3.41
N LEU A 344 -17.34 -0.92 3.20
CA LEU A 344 -17.71 -1.95 4.16
C LEU A 344 -16.59 -2.94 4.45
N THR A 345 -15.75 -3.25 3.45
CA THR A 345 -14.69 -4.26 3.58
C THR A 345 -13.50 -3.79 4.42
N LYS A 346 -13.45 -2.50 4.81
CA LYS A 346 -12.36 -1.88 5.58
C LYS A 346 -10.98 -2.23 4.99
N PRO A 347 -10.68 -1.87 3.73
CA PRO A 347 -9.50 -2.36 3.01
C PRO A 347 -8.17 -2.13 3.73
N ARG A 348 -8.05 -1.03 4.49
CA ARG A 348 -6.85 -0.74 5.30
C ARG A 348 -6.62 -1.75 6.43
N ILE A 349 -7.70 -2.19 7.08
CA ILE A 349 -7.65 -3.20 8.15
C ILE A 349 -7.42 -4.57 7.53
N THR A 350 -8.13 -4.88 6.44
CA THR A 350 -8.00 -6.16 5.72
C THR A 350 -6.59 -6.39 5.21
N VAL A 351 -5.93 -5.38 4.64
CA VAL A 351 -4.52 -5.49 4.23
C VAL A 351 -3.63 -5.84 5.43
N PHE A 352 -3.84 -5.21 6.58
CA PHE A 352 -3.07 -5.51 7.78
C PHE A 352 -3.28 -6.95 8.27
N VAL A 353 -4.52 -7.44 8.24
CA VAL A 353 -4.88 -8.83 8.58
C VAL A 353 -4.23 -9.83 7.63
N VAL A 354 -4.22 -9.54 6.34
CA VAL A 354 -3.58 -10.38 5.32
C VAL A 354 -2.05 -10.39 5.50
N LEU A 355 -1.45 -9.25 5.85
CA LEU A 355 -0.01 -9.16 6.14
C LEU A 355 0.39 -10.00 7.38
N THR A 356 -0.41 -9.99 8.45
CA THR A 356 -0.10 -10.84 9.61
C THR A 356 -0.28 -12.32 9.30
N ALA A 357 -1.29 -12.69 8.51
CA ALA A 357 -1.43 -14.06 7.99
C ALA A 357 -0.25 -14.48 7.11
N PHE A 358 0.25 -13.61 6.25
CA PHE A 358 1.47 -13.87 5.46
C PHE A 358 2.69 -14.16 6.36
N VAL A 359 2.92 -13.35 7.40
CA VAL A 359 4.02 -13.60 8.35
C VAL A 359 3.83 -14.96 9.03
N GLY A 360 2.59 -15.28 9.41
CA GLY A 360 2.22 -16.61 9.89
C GLY A 360 2.66 -17.73 8.96
N PHE A 361 2.28 -17.63 7.69
CA PHE A 361 2.62 -18.62 6.65
C PHE A 361 4.13 -18.79 6.49
N ALA A 362 4.87 -17.68 6.41
CA ALA A 362 6.32 -17.70 6.33
C ALA A 362 6.99 -18.36 7.56
N VAL A 363 6.42 -18.18 8.76
CA VAL A 363 6.91 -18.84 9.98
C VAL A 363 6.55 -20.34 10.01
N GLY A 364 5.40 -20.72 9.46
CA GLY A 364 4.94 -22.11 9.37
C GLY A 364 5.67 -22.94 8.32
N HIS A 365 6.24 -22.29 7.30
CA HIS A 365 7.05 -22.96 6.30
C HIS A 365 8.39 -23.44 6.88
N ALA A 366 8.72 -24.70 6.63
CA ALA A 366 9.94 -25.33 7.15
C ALA A 366 11.19 -25.02 6.32
N GLY A 367 11.03 -24.63 5.06
CA GLY A 367 12.13 -24.31 4.15
C GLY A 367 12.50 -22.83 4.12
N PRO A 368 13.51 -22.46 3.31
CA PRO A 368 13.82 -21.06 3.03
C PRO A 368 12.61 -20.34 2.44
N LEU A 369 12.54 -19.01 2.59
CA LEU A 369 11.47 -18.22 1.97
C LEU A 369 11.41 -18.42 0.43
N ALA A 370 12.54 -18.79 -0.19
CA ALA A 370 12.69 -19.24 -1.59
C ALA A 370 11.69 -20.32 -2.03
N SER A 371 11.38 -21.26 -1.13
CA SER A 371 10.59 -22.44 -1.45
C SER A 371 9.14 -22.35 -0.98
N LEU A 372 8.64 -21.15 -0.69
CA LEU A 372 7.24 -20.97 -0.33
C LEU A 372 6.34 -21.43 -1.48
N ASP A 373 5.31 -22.21 -1.15
CA ASP A 373 4.24 -22.53 -2.09
C ASP A 373 3.42 -21.27 -2.35
N VAL A 374 3.73 -20.60 -3.47
CA VAL A 374 3.10 -19.35 -3.87
C VAL A 374 1.61 -19.55 -4.16
N ALA A 375 1.20 -20.70 -4.69
CA ALA A 375 -0.21 -20.96 -4.98
C ALA A 375 -1.01 -21.08 -3.69
N LEU A 376 -0.56 -21.91 -2.75
CA LEU A 376 -1.16 -22.05 -1.44
C LEU A 376 -1.20 -20.72 -0.68
N LEU A 377 -0.13 -19.93 -0.75
CA LEU A 377 -0.08 -18.60 -0.16
C LEU A 377 -1.15 -17.68 -0.76
N LEU A 378 -1.29 -17.62 -2.08
CA LEU A 378 -2.30 -16.78 -2.73
C LEU A 378 -3.73 -17.18 -2.33
N HIS A 379 -4.02 -18.48 -2.21
CA HIS A 379 -5.30 -18.98 -1.70
C HIS A 379 -5.54 -18.56 -0.24
N LEU A 380 -4.54 -18.73 0.65
CA LEU A 380 -4.61 -18.26 2.03
C LEU A 380 -4.91 -16.76 2.12
N LEU A 381 -4.16 -15.93 1.38
CA LEU A 381 -4.30 -14.47 1.45
C LEU A 381 -5.67 -14.03 0.90
N SER A 382 -6.13 -14.66 -0.18
CA SER A 382 -7.44 -14.40 -0.78
C SER A 382 -8.58 -14.78 0.15
N GLY A 383 -8.56 -16.01 0.68
CA GLY A 383 -9.55 -16.49 1.64
C GLY A 383 -9.59 -15.65 2.92
N THR A 384 -8.41 -15.33 3.47
CA THR A 384 -8.29 -14.45 4.66
C THR A 384 -8.84 -13.04 4.39
N ALA A 385 -8.55 -12.46 3.21
CA ALA A 385 -9.06 -11.16 2.82
C ALA A 385 -10.59 -11.15 2.72
N LEU A 386 -11.18 -12.19 2.13
CA LEU A 386 -12.63 -12.35 1.98
C LEU A 386 -13.32 -12.50 3.34
N VAL A 387 -12.84 -13.39 4.21
CA VAL A 387 -13.39 -13.59 5.56
C VAL A 387 -13.28 -12.31 6.39
N SER A 388 -12.12 -11.63 6.36
CA SER A 388 -11.92 -10.35 7.06
C SER A 388 -12.87 -9.26 6.54
N SER A 389 -13.05 -9.18 5.22
CA SER A 389 -13.96 -8.21 4.60
C SER A 389 -15.42 -8.45 5.01
N GLY A 390 -15.89 -9.70 4.99
CA GLY A 390 -17.22 -10.08 5.45
C GLY A 390 -17.42 -9.80 6.95
N THR A 391 -16.42 -10.13 7.78
CA THR A 391 -16.43 -9.87 9.23
C THR A 391 -16.59 -8.38 9.54
N ASN A 392 -15.83 -7.52 8.84
CA ASN A 392 -15.92 -6.06 8.99
C ASN A 392 -17.28 -5.50 8.53
N ALA A 393 -17.86 -6.07 7.47
CA ALA A 393 -19.18 -5.69 7.00
C ALA A 393 -20.28 -6.10 8.01
N PHE A 394 -20.21 -7.31 8.57
CA PHE A 394 -21.11 -7.76 9.64
C PHE A 394 -21.00 -6.92 10.92
N ASN A 395 -19.78 -6.59 11.35
CA ASN A 395 -19.61 -5.70 12.51
C ASN A 395 -20.33 -4.35 12.30
N GLN A 396 -20.22 -3.75 11.11
CA GLN A 396 -20.91 -2.49 10.81
C GLN A 396 -22.43 -2.65 10.68
N LEU A 397 -22.92 -3.82 10.26
CA LEU A 397 -24.35 -4.14 10.25
C LEU A 397 -24.94 -4.25 11.65
N VAL A 398 -24.20 -4.82 12.60
CA VAL A 398 -24.64 -4.92 14.00
C VAL A 398 -24.58 -3.57 14.71
N GLU A 399 -23.62 -2.71 14.34
CA GLU A 399 -23.36 -1.43 15.02
C GLU A 399 -24.06 -0.22 14.36
N ILE A 400 -25.02 -0.40 13.45
CA ILE A 400 -25.62 0.71 12.68
C ILE A 400 -26.10 1.86 13.58
N ASP A 401 -26.90 1.56 14.62
CA ASP A 401 -27.48 2.58 15.49
C ASP A 401 -26.43 3.23 16.41
N LEU A 402 -25.41 2.46 16.82
CA LEU A 402 -24.30 2.95 17.64
C LEU A 402 -23.41 3.89 16.80
N ASP A 403 -23.10 3.49 15.57
CA ASP A 403 -22.30 4.28 14.64
C ASP A 403 -23.00 5.60 14.25
N ARG A 404 -24.34 5.65 14.19
CA ARG A 404 -25.07 6.91 13.97
C ARG A 404 -24.84 7.95 15.07
N ARG A 405 -24.53 7.51 16.29
CA ARG A 405 -24.34 8.39 17.46
C ARG A 405 -22.91 8.91 17.58
N MET A 406 -21.96 8.35 16.83
CA MET A 406 -20.56 8.75 16.87
C MET A 406 -20.21 9.68 15.70
N ALA A 407 -19.69 10.86 16.00
CA ALA A 407 -19.37 11.87 14.97
C ALA A 407 -18.41 11.34 13.89
N ARG A 408 -17.52 10.41 14.25
CA ARG A 408 -16.54 9.79 13.34
C ARG A 408 -17.17 8.80 12.37
N THR A 409 -18.27 8.14 12.75
CA THR A 409 -18.82 6.99 12.01
C THR A 409 -20.23 7.20 11.48
N ALA A 410 -20.92 8.25 11.92
CA ALA A 410 -22.24 8.65 11.42
C ALA A 410 -22.27 8.87 9.90
N GLY A 411 -21.15 9.27 9.29
CA GLY A 411 -21.01 9.45 7.84
C GLY A 411 -20.72 8.16 7.05
N ARG A 412 -20.64 6.98 7.68
CA ARG A 412 -20.42 5.70 6.98
C ARG A 412 -21.66 5.27 6.16
N PRO A 413 -21.52 4.35 5.19
CA PRO A 413 -22.61 3.99 4.28
C PRO A 413 -23.89 3.49 4.95
N LEU A 414 -23.77 2.64 5.99
CA LEU A 414 -24.93 2.08 6.69
C LEU A 414 -25.59 3.07 7.68
N PRO A 415 -24.84 3.74 8.59
CA PRO A 415 -25.41 4.72 9.51
C PRO A 415 -26.14 5.87 8.81
N SER A 416 -25.56 6.37 7.72
CA SER A 416 -26.12 7.47 6.91
C SER A 416 -27.24 7.04 5.95
N GLY A 417 -27.58 5.75 5.87
CA GLY A 417 -28.64 5.25 5.01
C GLY A 417 -28.32 5.19 3.51
N ARG A 418 -27.07 5.47 3.10
CA ARG A 418 -26.64 5.43 1.69
C ARG A 418 -26.64 4.02 1.09
N LEU A 419 -26.47 3.01 1.93
CA LEU A 419 -26.49 1.61 1.53
C LEU A 419 -27.58 0.86 2.31
N PRO A 420 -28.49 0.12 1.64
CA PRO A 420 -29.52 -0.64 2.33
C PRO A 420 -28.90 -1.82 3.10
N ALA A 421 -29.31 -2.01 4.35
CA ALA A 421 -28.77 -3.04 5.24
C ALA A 421 -28.89 -4.46 4.64
N ARG A 422 -29.97 -4.74 3.90
CA ARG A 422 -30.14 -6.04 3.20
C ARG A 422 -29.02 -6.31 2.19
N LEU A 423 -28.63 -5.32 1.40
CA LEU A 423 -27.55 -5.48 0.42
C LEU A 423 -26.20 -5.69 1.11
N ALA A 424 -25.94 -4.93 2.18
CA ALA A 424 -24.73 -5.12 2.98
C ALA A 424 -24.69 -6.49 3.66
N PHE A 425 -25.82 -7.01 4.13
CA PHE A 425 -25.94 -8.36 4.70
C PHE A 425 -25.64 -9.45 3.66
N LEU A 426 -26.21 -9.33 2.46
CA LEU A 426 -25.94 -10.26 1.37
C LEU A 426 -24.47 -10.22 0.94
N ALA A 427 -23.90 -9.02 0.81
CA ALA A 427 -22.48 -8.86 0.48
C ALA A 427 -21.56 -9.42 1.57
N ALA A 428 -21.85 -9.14 2.85
CA ALA A 428 -21.10 -9.69 3.98
C ALA A 428 -21.15 -11.22 4.01
N SER A 429 -22.33 -11.79 3.83
CA SER A 429 -22.55 -13.24 3.78
C SER A 429 -21.80 -13.88 2.61
N ALA A 430 -21.90 -13.30 1.42
CA ALA A 430 -21.22 -13.79 0.22
C ALA A 430 -19.69 -13.78 0.39
N LEU A 431 -19.12 -12.69 0.91
CA LEU A 431 -17.68 -12.58 1.19
C LEU A 431 -17.23 -13.59 2.25
N SER A 432 -17.97 -13.74 3.34
CA SER A 432 -17.65 -14.69 4.40
C SER A 432 -17.71 -16.15 3.92
N VAL A 433 -18.78 -16.54 3.21
CA VAL A 433 -18.93 -17.90 2.67
C VAL A 433 -17.87 -18.19 1.61
N ALA A 434 -17.67 -17.27 0.66
CA ALA A 434 -16.65 -17.43 -0.37
C ALA A 434 -15.25 -17.57 0.25
N GLY A 435 -14.91 -16.76 1.25
CA GLY A 435 -13.64 -16.83 1.94
C GLY A 435 -13.43 -18.14 2.71
N LEU A 436 -14.47 -18.67 3.37
CA LEU A 436 -14.39 -19.96 4.07
C LEU A 436 -14.28 -21.14 3.10
N VAL A 437 -15.04 -21.11 2.00
CA VAL A 437 -14.96 -22.13 0.93
C VAL A 437 -13.58 -22.12 0.28
N GLU A 438 -13.02 -20.94 -0.01
CA GLU A 438 -11.66 -20.78 -0.54
C GLU A 438 -10.63 -21.43 0.38
N LEU A 439 -10.67 -21.14 1.68
CA LEU A 439 -9.76 -21.74 2.65
C LEU A 439 -9.98 -23.25 2.77
N TRP A 440 -11.23 -23.73 2.75
CA TRP A 440 -11.54 -25.15 2.86
C TRP A 440 -10.99 -25.96 1.69
N LEU A 441 -11.20 -25.46 0.47
CA LEU A 441 -10.83 -26.16 -0.76
C LEU A 441 -9.33 -26.11 -1.05
N PHE A 442 -8.68 -25.00 -0.73
CA PHE A 442 -7.32 -24.72 -1.21
C PHE A 442 -6.27 -24.55 -0.10
N THR A 443 -6.65 -24.59 1.18
CA THR A 443 -5.69 -24.61 2.30
C THR A 443 -5.84 -25.89 3.11
N ASN A 444 -6.48 -25.84 4.29
CA ASN A 444 -6.81 -27.00 5.09
C ASN A 444 -7.96 -26.72 6.09
N PRO A 445 -8.53 -27.76 6.72
CA PRO A 445 -9.61 -27.61 7.68
C PRO A 445 -9.25 -26.80 8.93
N VAL A 446 -8.00 -26.88 9.42
CA VAL A 446 -7.56 -26.18 10.64
C VAL A 446 -7.55 -24.67 10.41
N THR A 447 -6.94 -24.21 9.31
CA THR A 447 -6.94 -22.80 8.89
C THR A 447 -8.37 -22.29 8.70
N THR A 448 -9.21 -23.09 8.05
CA THR A 448 -10.63 -22.75 7.84
C THR A 448 -11.38 -22.61 9.16
N LEU A 449 -11.17 -23.51 10.11
CA LEU A 449 -11.77 -23.45 11.44
C LEU A 449 -11.34 -22.18 12.19
N LEU A 450 -10.06 -21.81 12.14
CA LEU A 450 -9.57 -20.57 12.76
C LEU A 450 -10.18 -19.32 12.13
N ALA A 451 -10.36 -19.31 10.81
CA ALA A 451 -11.06 -18.23 10.11
C ALA A 451 -12.56 -18.16 10.48
N PHE A 452 -13.22 -19.32 10.61
CA PHE A 452 -14.61 -19.42 11.08
C PHE A 452 -14.75 -18.92 12.53
N VAL A 453 -13.86 -19.32 13.43
CA VAL A 453 -13.81 -18.82 14.81
C VAL A 453 -13.55 -17.32 14.84
N THR A 454 -12.67 -16.81 13.96
CA THR A 454 -12.43 -15.37 13.82
C THR A 454 -13.71 -14.62 13.47
N LEU A 455 -14.40 -15.03 12.40
CA LEU A 455 -15.66 -14.43 11.95
C LEU A 455 -16.73 -14.46 13.05
N THR A 456 -16.99 -15.65 13.61
CA THR A 456 -18.09 -15.87 14.56
C THR A 456 -17.84 -15.18 15.89
N SER A 457 -16.64 -15.30 16.46
CA SER A 457 -16.31 -14.63 17.73
C SER A 457 -16.26 -13.11 17.59
N TYR A 458 -15.84 -12.57 16.43
CA TYR A 458 -15.84 -11.13 16.21
C TYR A 458 -17.27 -10.57 16.13
N VAL A 459 -18.15 -11.22 15.37
CA VAL A 459 -19.52 -10.74 15.12
C VAL A 459 -20.46 -11.03 16.29
N PHE A 460 -20.45 -12.26 16.82
CA PHE A 460 -21.45 -12.71 17.79
C PHE A 460 -21.00 -12.60 19.25
N ALA A 461 -19.69 -12.54 19.53
CA ALA A 461 -19.19 -12.36 20.90
C ALA A 461 -18.66 -10.94 21.13
N TYR A 462 -17.63 -10.53 20.40
CA TYR A 462 -16.94 -9.25 20.62
C TYR A 462 -17.86 -8.04 20.39
N THR A 463 -18.45 -7.94 19.18
CA THR A 463 -19.27 -6.79 18.77
C THR A 463 -20.39 -6.46 19.77
N PRO A 464 -21.27 -7.41 20.16
CA PRO A 464 -22.32 -7.15 21.15
C PRO A 464 -21.79 -6.92 22.58
N LEU A 465 -20.60 -7.43 22.92
CA LEU A 465 -20.03 -7.26 24.26
C LEU A 465 -19.54 -5.82 24.50
N LYS A 466 -19.21 -5.06 23.45
CA LYS A 466 -18.71 -3.67 23.57
C LYS A 466 -19.66 -2.72 24.31
N THR A 467 -20.97 -2.97 24.29
CA THR A 467 -21.98 -2.17 25.03
C THR A 467 -22.32 -2.75 26.40
N ARG A 468 -21.82 -3.95 26.72
CA ARG A 468 -22.17 -4.68 27.95
C ARG A 468 -21.03 -4.72 28.96
N SER A 469 -19.79 -4.91 28.52
CA SER A 469 -18.64 -5.11 29.41
C SER A 469 -17.33 -4.60 28.82
N PRO A 470 -16.41 -4.05 29.64
CA PRO A 470 -15.05 -3.73 29.20
C PRO A 470 -14.24 -4.98 28.80
N LEU A 471 -14.71 -6.19 29.17
CA LEU A 471 -14.12 -7.46 28.71
C LEU A 471 -14.20 -7.64 27.19
N SER A 472 -15.00 -6.84 26.48
CA SER A 472 -14.99 -6.80 25.02
C SER A 472 -13.58 -6.59 24.45
N LEU A 473 -12.71 -5.86 25.17
CA LEU A 473 -11.33 -5.68 24.75
C LEU A 473 -10.57 -7.02 24.63
N LEU A 474 -10.69 -7.88 25.63
CA LEU A 474 -10.01 -9.19 25.66
C LEU A 474 -10.65 -10.17 24.68
N VAL A 475 -11.98 -10.23 24.66
CA VAL A 475 -12.72 -11.10 23.73
C VAL A 475 -12.45 -10.71 22.28
N GLY A 476 -12.38 -9.40 21.98
CA GLY A 476 -12.05 -8.89 20.65
C GLY A 476 -10.59 -9.07 20.24
N ALA A 477 -9.69 -9.21 21.21
CA ALA A 477 -8.28 -9.46 20.92
C ALA A 477 -8.05 -10.87 20.35
N VAL A 478 -8.89 -11.85 20.69
CA VAL A 478 -8.79 -13.21 20.16
C VAL A 478 -8.93 -13.24 18.63
N PRO A 479 -10.06 -12.82 18.00
CA PRO A 479 -10.18 -12.83 16.54
C PRO A 479 -9.17 -11.92 15.85
N GLY A 480 -8.69 -10.85 16.50
CA GLY A 480 -7.62 -10.01 15.95
C GLY A 480 -6.27 -10.73 15.83
N ALA A 481 -6.02 -11.73 16.67
CA ALA A 481 -4.76 -12.45 16.76
C ALA A 481 -4.76 -13.82 16.05
N LEU A 482 -5.92 -14.33 15.64
CA LEU A 482 -6.05 -15.59 14.91
C LEU A 482 -5.47 -15.59 13.48
N PRO A 483 -5.49 -14.49 12.68
CA PRO A 483 -4.95 -14.49 11.32
C PRO A 483 -3.50 -14.98 11.17
N PRO A 484 -2.51 -14.53 11.97
CA PRO A 484 -1.15 -15.08 11.88
C PRO A 484 -1.07 -16.56 12.27
N LEU A 485 -1.87 -17.02 13.22
CA LEU A 485 -1.96 -18.44 13.53
C LEU A 485 -2.58 -19.22 12.36
N GLY A 486 -3.63 -18.69 11.73
CA GLY A 486 -4.23 -19.24 10.52
C GLY A 486 -3.20 -19.39 9.40
N GLY A 487 -2.41 -18.34 9.16
CA GLY A 487 -1.31 -18.41 8.20
C GLY A 487 -0.28 -19.48 8.52
N TYR A 488 0.14 -19.59 9.78
CA TYR A 488 1.03 -20.66 10.23
C TYR A 488 0.46 -22.04 9.95
N THR A 489 -0.81 -22.28 10.32
CA THR A 489 -1.46 -23.57 10.08
C THR A 489 -1.67 -23.89 8.61
N ALA A 490 -1.74 -22.89 7.73
CA ALA A 490 -1.87 -23.11 6.29
C ALA A 490 -0.59 -23.71 5.71
N ALA A 491 0.58 -23.23 6.13
CA ALA A 491 1.88 -23.78 5.72
C ALA A 491 2.24 -25.07 6.48
N ALA A 492 2.04 -25.09 7.80
CA ALA A 492 2.48 -26.19 8.68
C ALA A 492 1.47 -27.36 8.77
N GLY A 493 0.23 -27.16 8.30
CA GLY A 493 -0.86 -28.14 8.37
C GLY A 493 -1.49 -28.37 9.75
N ALA A 494 -0.87 -27.86 10.83
CA ALA A 494 -1.35 -28.03 12.21
C ALA A 494 -1.03 -26.81 13.10
N VAL A 495 -1.64 -26.76 14.28
CA VAL A 495 -1.29 -25.77 15.31
C VAL A 495 0.05 -26.17 15.94
N GLY A 496 0.97 -25.21 16.04
CA GLY A 496 2.30 -25.41 16.62
C GLY A 496 2.73 -24.23 17.49
N ALA A 497 3.78 -24.44 18.29
CA ALA A 497 4.29 -23.44 19.21
C ALA A 497 4.66 -22.10 18.51
N PRO A 498 5.32 -22.06 17.34
CA PRO A 498 5.60 -20.79 16.65
C PRO A 498 4.33 -20.02 16.26
N GLY A 499 3.29 -20.72 15.79
CA GLY A 499 2.00 -20.12 15.48
C GLY A 499 1.31 -19.53 16.72
N LEU A 500 1.37 -20.24 17.86
CA LEU A 500 0.83 -19.76 19.14
C LEU A 500 1.59 -18.55 19.68
N VAL A 501 2.91 -18.50 19.46
CA VAL A 501 3.72 -17.33 19.78
C VAL A 501 3.28 -16.12 18.96
N LEU A 502 3.07 -16.29 17.65
CA LEU A 502 2.56 -15.20 16.79
C LEU A 502 1.16 -14.73 17.21
N PHE A 503 0.28 -15.66 17.57
CA PHE A 503 -1.01 -15.33 18.19
C PHE A 503 -0.79 -14.49 19.45
N GLY A 504 0.08 -14.91 20.36
CA GLY A 504 0.39 -14.20 21.60
C GLY A 504 0.95 -12.80 21.37
N LEU A 505 1.82 -12.62 20.37
CA LEU A 505 2.38 -11.32 20.00
C LEU A 505 1.29 -10.34 19.59
N VAL A 506 0.45 -10.71 18.62
CA VAL A 506 -0.63 -9.84 18.14
C VAL A 506 -1.70 -9.65 19.22
N PHE A 507 -2.01 -10.71 19.97
CA PHE A 507 -2.97 -10.67 21.07
C PHE A 507 -2.58 -9.64 22.14
N LEU A 508 -1.35 -9.70 22.66
CA LEU A 508 -0.90 -8.80 23.71
C LEU A 508 -0.60 -7.39 23.20
N TRP A 509 -0.05 -7.27 21.99
CA TRP A 509 0.30 -5.98 21.40
C TRP A 509 -0.91 -5.05 21.22
N GLN A 510 -2.04 -5.58 20.76
CA GLN A 510 -3.19 -4.74 20.45
C GLN A 510 -3.92 -4.22 21.71
N LEU A 511 -3.71 -4.82 22.88
CA LEU A 511 -4.35 -4.40 24.13
C LEU A 511 -3.95 -2.96 24.55
N PRO A 512 -2.66 -2.63 24.74
CA PRO A 512 -2.24 -1.25 25.00
C PRO A 512 -2.61 -0.30 23.85
N HIS A 513 -2.59 -0.77 22.60
CA HIS A 513 -3.03 0.00 21.44
C HIS A 513 -4.50 0.43 21.55
N PHE A 514 -5.41 -0.50 21.83
CA PHE A 514 -6.84 -0.23 21.97
C PHE A 514 -7.16 0.56 23.25
N LEU A 515 -6.41 0.37 24.34
CA LEU A 515 -6.55 1.20 25.54
C LEU A 515 -6.20 2.66 25.25
N ALA A 516 -5.18 2.93 24.44
CA ALA A 516 -4.82 4.27 24.00
C ALA A 516 -5.91 4.91 23.10
N ILE A 517 -6.46 4.15 22.14
CA ILE A 517 -7.61 4.58 21.31
C ILE A 517 -8.82 4.86 22.20
N GLY A 518 -9.14 3.93 23.10
CA GLY A 518 -10.24 4.02 24.05
C GLY A 518 -10.16 5.29 24.89
N TRP A 519 -8.96 5.65 25.36
CA TRP A 519 -8.73 6.89 26.06
C TRP A 519 -9.03 8.11 25.19
N ARG A 520 -8.44 8.19 24.00
CA ARG A 520 -8.57 9.36 23.12
C ARG A 520 -9.99 9.58 22.59
N HIS A 521 -10.77 8.51 22.44
CA HIS A 521 -12.14 8.55 21.91
C HIS A 521 -13.20 8.27 22.98
N ARG A 522 -12.86 8.40 24.27
CA ARG A 522 -13.74 8.10 25.40
C ARG A 522 -15.08 8.85 25.37
N ARG A 523 -15.09 10.11 24.90
CA ARG A 523 -16.33 10.91 24.80
C ARG A 523 -17.28 10.33 23.75
N ASP A 524 -16.77 10.14 22.52
CA ASP A 524 -17.50 9.54 21.39
C ASP A 524 -18.04 8.15 21.75
N TYR A 525 -17.22 7.32 22.42
CA TYR A 525 -17.65 6.01 22.91
C TYR A 525 -18.74 6.09 23.98
N GLY A 526 -18.63 7.03 24.93
CA GLY A 526 -19.63 7.24 25.97
C GLY A 526 -20.97 7.69 25.42
N GLU A 527 -20.96 8.65 24.48
CA GLU A 527 -22.16 9.17 23.80
C GLU A 527 -22.89 8.08 23.00
N ALA A 528 -22.16 7.14 22.41
CA ALA A 528 -22.75 6.02 21.69
C ALA A 528 -23.16 4.84 22.58
N GLY A 529 -22.86 4.86 23.89
CA GLY A 529 -23.24 3.82 24.84
C GLY A 529 -22.27 2.63 24.94
N PHE A 530 -21.02 2.79 24.50
CA PHE A 530 -19.99 1.77 24.68
C PHE A 530 -19.46 1.75 26.11
N ARG A 531 -19.22 0.54 26.64
CA ARG A 531 -18.69 0.31 28.00
C ARG A 531 -17.19 0.06 27.99
N VAL A 532 -16.45 0.90 27.27
CA VAL A 532 -14.98 0.86 27.26
C VAL A 532 -14.42 1.35 28.59
N LEU A 533 -13.24 0.84 28.98
CA LEU A 533 -12.67 1.09 30.31
C LEU A 533 -12.45 2.58 30.63
N SER A 534 -12.12 3.39 29.62
CA SER A 534 -11.93 4.84 29.76
C SER A 534 -13.22 5.63 29.98
N VAL A 535 -14.38 5.05 29.64
CA VAL A 535 -15.71 5.61 29.94
C VAL A 535 -16.10 5.25 31.38
N LEU A 536 -15.83 4.01 31.79
CA LEU A 536 -16.16 3.51 33.14
C LEU A 536 -15.22 4.03 34.23
N ASP A 537 -13.97 4.34 33.89
CA ASP A 537 -12.99 4.98 34.78
C ASP A 537 -12.42 6.24 34.11
N PRO A 538 -13.08 7.41 34.30
CA PRO A 538 -12.63 8.69 33.76
C PRO A 538 -11.28 9.14 34.30
N THR A 539 -10.78 8.56 35.41
CA THR A 539 -9.46 8.89 35.97
C THR A 539 -8.31 8.30 35.14
N GLY A 540 -8.59 7.31 34.29
CA GLY A 540 -7.61 6.65 33.44
C GLY A 540 -6.67 5.69 34.15
N ARG A 541 -6.77 5.55 35.48
CA ARG A 541 -5.90 4.69 36.28
C ARG A 541 -6.00 3.23 35.86
N ARG A 542 -7.21 2.71 35.63
CA ARG A 542 -7.42 1.33 35.17
C ARG A 542 -6.86 1.12 33.76
N SER A 543 -7.11 2.06 32.84
CA SER A 543 -6.60 1.98 31.46
C SER A 543 -5.07 2.04 31.42
N GLY A 544 -4.47 2.93 32.20
CA GLY A 544 -3.03 3.04 32.35
C GLY A 544 -2.39 1.79 32.94
N ARG A 545 -2.95 1.26 34.04
CA ARG A 545 -2.45 0.03 34.69
C ARG A 545 -2.54 -1.18 33.75
N GLN A 546 -3.65 -1.35 33.04
CA GLN A 546 -3.79 -2.45 32.08
C GLN A 546 -2.83 -2.30 30.90
N ALA A 547 -2.66 -1.09 30.35
CA ALA A 547 -1.71 -0.86 29.28
C ALA A 547 -0.27 -1.22 29.71
N LEU A 548 0.11 -0.85 30.94
CA LEU A 548 1.38 -1.23 31.53
C LEU A 548 1.52 -2.76 31.68
N LEU A 549 0.53 -3.43 32.27
CA LEU A 549 0.56 -4.88 32.50
C LEU A 549 0.65 -5.66 31.18
N TYR A 550 -0.15 -5.31 30.18
CA TYR A 550 -0.13 -6.01 28.89
C TYR A 550 1.16 -5.74 28.11
N THR A 551 1.72 -4.53 28.18
CA THR A 551 3.02 -4.23 27.55
C THR A 551 4.17 -4.92 28.28
N ALA A 552 4.08 -5.06 29.60
CA ALA A 552 5.05 -5.82 30.38
C ALA A 552 4.98 -7.32 30.05
N ALA A 553 3.77 -7.88 29.90
CA ALA A 553 3.57 -9.25 29.46
C ALA A 553 4.00 -9.48 28.00
N LEU A 554 3.93 -8.45 27.15
CA LEU A 554 4.42 -8.52 25.78
C LEU A 554 5.95 -8.72 25.73
N LEU A 555 6.71 -8.25 26.72
CA LEU A 555 8.16 -8.40 26.75
C LEU A 555 8.62 -9.87 26.66
N PRO A 556 8.25 -10.78 27.59
CA PRO A 556 8.64 -12.19 27.46
C PRO A 556 8.08 -12.84 26.19
N VAL A 557 6.87 -12.47 25.75
CA VAL A 557 6.28 -13.02 24.51
C VAL A 557 7.02 -12.53 23.27
N SER A 558 7.56 -11.30 23.25
CA SER A 558 8.39 -10.75 22.17
C SER A 558 9.69 -11.52 21.97
N LEU A 559 10.20 -12.14 23.05
CA LEU A 559 11.40 -12.98 23.06
C LEU A 559 11.10 -14.45 22.75
N ALA A 560 9.83 -14.87 22.86
CA ALA A 560 9.44 -16.24 22.66
C ALA A 560 9.83 -16.81 21.28
N PRO A 561 9.81 -16.06 20.15
CA PRO A 561 10.32 -16.58 18.88
C PRO A 561 11.76 -17.08 18.95
N THR A 562 12.62 -16.42 19.72
CA THR A 562 14.00 -16.87 19.96
C THR A 562 14.03 -18.11 20.86
N LEU A 563 13.18 -18.14 21.90
CA LEU A 563 13.12 -19.28 22.83
C LEU A 563 12.59 -20.56 22.18
N VAL A 564 11.67 -20.45 21.23
CA VAL A 564 11.13 -21.60 20.47
C VAL A 564 11.94 -21.94 19.22
N GLY A 565 13.11 -21.30 19.03
CA GLY A 565 14.00 -21.56 17.89
C GLY A 565 13.46 -21.09 16.54
N SER A 566 12.47 -20.20 16.52
CA SER A 566 11.91 -19.63 15.29
C SER A 566 12.65 -18.37 14.82
N ALA A 567 13.51 -17.80 15.66
CA ALA A 567 14.33 -16.63 15.37
C ALA A 567 15.66 -16.68 16.14
N GLY A 568 16.69 -15.98 15.65
CA GLY A 568 18.00 -15.86 16.26
C GLY A 568 18.08 -14.83 17.37
N LEU A 569 19.30 -14.66 17.89
CA LEU A 569 19.61 -13.71 18.97
C LEU A 569 19.51 -12.25 18.51
N VAL A 570 19.75 -11.96 17.23
CA VAL A 570 19.64 -10.60 16.66
C VAL A 570 18.19 -10.13 16.73
N TYR A 571 17.25 -10.96 16.28
CA TYR A 571 15.82 -10.72 16.48
C TYR A 571 15.49 -10.52 17.96
N GLY A 572 15.95 -11.43 18.84
CA GLY A 572 15.64 -11.38 20.26
C GLY A 572 16.10 -10.07 20.93
N ALA A 573 17.33 -9.63 20.65
CA ALA A 573 17.88 -8.38 21.17
C ALA A 573 17.11 -7.15 20.64
N ALA A 574 16.82 -7.11 19.34
CA ALA A 574 16.07 -6.01 18.74
C ALA A 574 14.63 -5.94 19.28
N ALA A 575 13.94 -7.08 19.38
CA ALA A 575 12.60 -7.19 19.97
C ALA A 575 12.59 -6.76 21.44
N ALA A 576 13.62 -7.11 22.23
CA ALA A 576 13.77 -6.65 23.61
C ALA A 576 13.82 -5.12 23.69
N VAL A 577 14.73 -4.50 22.92
CA VAL A 577 14.92 -3.03 22.92
C VAL A 577 13.63 -2.33 22.50
N LEU A 578 13.00 -2.77 21.41
CA LEU A 578 11.75 -2.18 20.92
C LEU A 578 10.62 -2.30 21.96
N THR A 579 10.51 -3.44 22.63
CA THR A 579 9.46 -3.66 23.64
C THR A 579 9.73 -2.87 24.92
N VAL A 580 10.99 -2.69 25.33
CA VAL A 580 11.35 -1.82 26.47
C VAL A 580 11.02 -0.35 26.17
N LEU A 581 11.32 0.13 24.96
CA LEU A 581 10.94 1.48 24.53
C LEU A 581 9.41 1.66 24.54
N PHE A 582 8.69 0.65 24.03
CA PHE A 582 7.22 0.64 24.07
C PHE A 582 6.69 0.64 25.51
N LEU A 583 7.28 -0.17 26.40
CA LEU A 583 6.96 -0.23 27.83
C LEU A 583 7.17 1.12 28.51
N GLY A 584 8.23 1.86 28.16
CA GLY A 584 8.45 3.22 28.66
C GLY A 584 7.29 4.18 28.36
N THR A 585 6.67 4.05 27.18
CA THR A 585 5.47 4.83 26.85
C THR A 585 4.23 4.40 27.64
N ALA A 586 4.10 3.09 27.93
CA ALA A 586 3.02 2.56 28.77
C ALA A 586 3.16 3.00 30.23
N VAL A 587 4.38 3.01 30.79
CA VAL A 587 4.67 3.56 32.13
C VAL A 587 4.27 5.04 32.20
N ARG A 588 4.61 5.84 31.19
CA ARG A 588 4.23 7.25 31.15
C ARG A 588 2.71 7.44 31.13
N PHE A 589 1.99 6.66 30.32
CA PHE A 589 0.54 6.69 30.28
C PHE A 589 -0.10 6.21 31.60
N ALA A 590 0.48 5.20 32.24
CA ALA A 590 0.03 4.71 33.55
C ALA A 590 0.18 5.73 34.68
N ARG A 591 1.30 6.48 34.68
CA ARG A 591 1.55 7.54 35.67
C ARG A 591 0.74 8.81 35.41
N GLN A 592 0.58 9.17 34.13
CA GLN A 592 -0.06 10.41 33.70
C GLN A 592 -0.96 10.15 32.48
N PRO A 593 -2.22 9.72 32.69
CA PRO A 593 -3.15 9.37 31.62
C PRO A 593 -3.68 10.64 30.93
N THR A 594 -2.83 11.28 30.14
CA THR A 594 -3.16 12.46 29.32
C THR A 594 -3.37 12.04 27.87
N ASP A 595 -4.10 12.85 27.09
CA ASP A 595 -4.29 12.58 25.66
C ASP A 595 -2.96 12.54 24.89
N ALA A 596 -1.96 13.32 25.33
CA ALA A 596 -0.61 13.30 24.79
C ALA A 596 0.13 11.99 25.10
N ALA A 597 0.03 11.47 26.33
CA ALA A 597 0.63 10.20 26.70
C ALA A 597 -0.06 9.03 25.96
N ALA A 598 -1.39 9.04 25.84
CA ALA A 598 -2.14 8.07 25.06
C ALA A 598 -1.73 8.10 23.57
N LEU A 599 -1.55 9.29 22.99
CA LEU A 599 -1.06 9.41 21.60
C LEU A 599 0.33 8.80 21.42
N ARG A 600 1.25 9.01 22.36
CA ARG A 600 2.59 8.41 22.29
C ARG A 600 2.54 6.89 22.39
N LEU A 601 1.75 6.35 23.33
CA LEU A 601 1.53 4.92 23.46
C LEU A 601 0.94 4.32 22.17
N PHE A 602 -0.05 4.98 21.60
CA PHE A 602 -0.66 4.60 20.33
C PHE A 602 0.37 4.60 19.18
N LEU A 603 1.16 5.66 19.02
CA LEU A 603 2.18 5.73 17.97
C LEU A 603 3.29 4.68 18.15
N ALA A 604 3.73 4.45 19.38
CA ALA A 604 4.69 3.40 19.70
C ALA A 604 4.16 2.02 19.32
N SER A 605 2.90 1.71 19.65
CA SER A 605 2.28 0.45 19.25
C SER A 605 2.19 0.29 17.72
N ILE A 606 1.84 1.34 16.98
CA ILE A 606 1.77 1.28 15.50
C ILE A 606 3.14 0.99 14.89
N GLY A 607 4.21 1.57 15.42
CA GLY A 607 5.56 1.32 14.93
C GLY A 607 6.10 -0.06 15.32
N TRP A 608 5.80 -0.51 16.55
CA TRP A 608 6.37 -1.74 17.12
C TRP A 608 6.03 -2.99 16.30
N LEU A 609 4.74 -3.22 15.98
CA LEU A 609 4.33 -4.49 15.37
C LEU A 609 4.91 -4.71 13.97
N PRO A 610 4.81 -3.77 13.00
CA PRO A 610 5.42 -3.95 11.69
C PRO A 610 6.93 -4.19 11.76
N VAL A 611 7.64 -3.47 12.64
CA VAL A 611 9.09 -3.63 12.79
C VAL A 611 9.43 -5.02 13.31
N VAL A 612 8.74 -5.50 14.35
CA VAL A 612 8.96 -6.84 14.91
C VAL A 612 8.65 -7.95 13.90
N LEU A 613 7.54 -7.83 13.16
CA LEU A 613 7.21 -8.81 12.13
C LEU A 613 8.22 -8.80 10.97
N VAL A 614 8.71 -7.63 10.56
CA VAL A 614 9.79 -7.54 9.55
C VAL A 614 11.07 -8.17 10.07
N LEU A 615 11.48 -7.87 11.31
CA LEU A 615 12.67 -8.48 11.91
C LEU A 615 12.57 -10.01 11.94
N LEU A 616 11.39 -10.55 12.23
CA LEU A 616 11.16 -12.00 12.23
C LEU A 616 11.33 -12.60 10.82
N LEU A 617 10.83 -11.92 9.79
CA LEU A 617 11.01 -12.34 8.39
C LEU A 617 12.47 -12.20 7.92
N LEU A 618 13.16 -11.14 8.33
CA LEU A 618 14.57 -10.91 7.98
C LEU A 618 15.47 -11.99 8.56
N ASP A 619 15.26 -12.34 9.82
CA ASP A 619 16.05 -13.36 10.50
C ASP A 619 15.89 -14.74 9.81
N ARG A 620 14.67 -15.07 9.39
CA ARG A 620 14.32 -16.23 8.53
C ARG A 620 14.90 -16.21 7.11
N SER A 621 15.40 -15.07 6.65
CA SER A 621 16.02 -14.96 5.32
C SER A 621 17.53 -15.13 5.34
N VAL A 622 18.15 -15.06 6.52
CA VAL A 622 19.61 -15.09 6.73
C VAL A 622 20.08 -16.44 7.28
N GLY A 623 19.21 -17.19 7.96
CA GLY A 623 19.43 -18.58 8.37
C GLY A 623 18.59 -19.54 7.55
#